data_AF-A0A7M2SV38-F1
#
_entry.id   AF-A0A7M2SV38-F1
#
_cell.length_a   1.000
_cell.length_b   1.000
_cell.length_c   1.000
_cell.angle_alpha   90.00
_cell.angle_beta   90.00
_cell.angle_gamma   90.00
#
_symmetry.space_group_name_H-M   'P 1'
#
loop_
_entity.id
_entity.type
_entity.pdbx_description
1 polymer ?
#
loop_
_entity_poly.entity_id
_entity_poly.type
_entity_poly.pdbx_seq_one_letter_code
_entity_poly.pdbx_strand_id
1 'polypeptide(L)'
;MSTRRKARRPQSRSGRPRLLSEEVEARLVGASRTGVAVELAAEMAGVSRSSFLAWMARGRAEVEAREAGEDPDPDEEEYAALYEKVRTARATAAARAMMNIRRVADGGIVTKVTTRRFRDSVTGEIVEETVEDRTSPDWRADAWYLERQHREHYGKDAVVAVEINGLGDVPVGPEEQVVDLAALAERLDRSLFAVEYPPQLENGDVVDAEVVDG
;
A
#
# COMPACT_ATOMS: atom_id res chain seq x y z
N MET A 1 1.57 -50.65 -32.41
CA MET A 1 0.79 -49.78 -33.33
C MET A 1 0.58 -48.45 -32.62
N SER A 2 1.33 -47.42 -33.00
CA SER A 2 1.33 -46.11 -32.32
C SER A 2 0.24 -45.22 -32.90
N THR A 3 -0.81 -44.95 -32.12
CA THR A 3 -1.89 -44.02 -32.50
C THR A 3 -1.41 -42.59 -32.30
N ARG A 4 -0.85 -42.01 -33.36
CA ARG A 4 -0.50 -40.59 -33.44
C ARG A 4 -1.78 -39.75 -33.33
N ARG A 5 -2.09 -39.22 -32.15
CA ARG A 5 -3.20 -38.27 -31.97
C ARG A 5 -2.91 -37.03 -32.81
N LYS A 6 -3.79 -36.74 -33.76
CA LYS A 6 -3.71 -35.60 -34.67
C LYS A 6 -3.98 -34.32 -33.86
N ALA A 7 -3.03 -33.39 -33.84
CA ALA A 7 -3.22 -32.09 -33.22
C ALA A 7 -4.46 -31.39 -33.82
N ARG A 8 -5.43 -31.03 -32.99
CA ARG A 8 -6.62 -30.29 -33.41
C ARG A 8 -6.21 -28.85 -33.70
N ARG A 9 -6.32 -28.44 -34.97
CA ARG A 9 -6.13 -27.05 -35.44
C ARG A 9 -7.11 -26.12 -34.67
N PRO A 10 -6.70 -24.90 -34.27
CA PRO A 10 -7.55 -23.99 -33.50
C PRO A 10 -8.82 -23.65 -34.28
N GLN A 11 -9.98 -23.86 -33.65
CA GLN A 11 -11.26 -23.46 -34.22
C GLN A 11 -11.44 -21.94 -34.07
N SER A 12 -10.92 -21.20 -35.04
CA SER A 12 -11.54 -19.94 -35.45
C SER A 12 -12.77 -20.30 -36.29
N ARG A 13 -13.97 -20.27 -35.70
CA ARG A 13 -15.24 -20.39 -36.43
C ARG A 13 -16.22 -19.32 -35.96
N SER A 14 -16.40 -18.37 -36.87
CA SER A 14 -17.43 -17.34 -36.99
C SER A 14 -18.81 -17.68 -36.39
N GLY A 15 -19.38 -16.73 -35.63
CA GLY A 15 -20.82 -16.60 -35.42
C GLY A 15 -21.25 -16.31 -33.98
N ARG A 16 -20.74 -17.07 -33.00
CA ARG A 16 -21.07 -16.88 -31.58
C ARG A 16 -19.96 -16.11 -30.89
N PRO A 17 -20.21 -14.92 -30.33
CA PRO A 17 -19.23 -14.22 -29.52
C PRO A 17 -18.70 -15.14 -28.43
N ARG A 18 -17.37 -15.20 -28.28
CA ARG A 18 -16.76 -15.87 -27.13
C ARG A 18 -17.15 -15.11 -25.88
N LEU A 19 -17.46 -15.83 -24.81
CA LEU A 19 -17.85 -15.21 -23.55
C LEU A 19 -16.67 -14.43 -22.94
N LEU A 20 -15.46 -14.98 -23.04
CA LEU A 20 -14.21 -14.24 -22.79
C LEU A 20 -13.72 -13.67 -24.13
N SER A 21 -14.15 -12.46 -24.44
CA SER A 21 -13.59 -11.67 -25.53
C SER A 21 -12.49 -10.74 -25.00
N GLU A 22 -11.66 -10.19 -25.89
CA GLU A 22 -10.67 -9.16 -25.53
C GLU A 22 -11.32 -7.95 -24.84
N GLU A 23 -12.53 -7.59 -25.25
CA GLU A 23 -13.29 -6.49 -24.66
C GLU A 23 -13.77 -6.82 -23.24
N VAL A 24 -14.26 -8.04 -23.01
CA VAL A 24 -14.64 -8.53 -21.67
C VAL A 24 -13.41 -8.60 -20.76
N GLU A 25 -12.29 -9.12 -21.26
CA GLU A 25 -11.02 -9.13 -20.54
C GLU A 25 -10.61 -7.70 -20.13
N ALA A 26 -10.61 -6.75 -21.07
CA ALA A 26 -10.23 -5.37 -20.81
C ALA A 26 -11.13 -4.73 -19.73
N ARG A 27 -12.44 -5.00 -19.75
CA ARG A 27 -13.38 -4.52 -18.71
C ARG A 27 -13.10 -5.16 -17.36
N LEU A 28 -12.88 -6.48 -17.30
CA LEU A 28 -12.56 -7.19 -16.05
C LEU A 28 -11.27 -6.66 -15.41
N VAL A 29 -10.23 -6.48 -16.22
CA VAL A 29 -8.94 -5.94 -15.79
C VAL A 29 -9.09 -4.48 -15.36
N GLY A 30 -9.82 -3.67 -16.13
CA GLY A 30 -10.10 -2.27 -15.83
C GLY A 30 -10.84 -2.11 -14.50
N ALA A 31 -11.92 -2.85 -14.29
CA ALA A 31 -12.68 -2.86 -13.06
C ALA A 31 -11.80 -3.34 -11.88
N SER A 32 -11.08 -4.45 -12.03
CA SER A 32 -10.19 -4.97 -10.98
C SER A 32 -9.12 -3.96 -10.56
N ARG A 33 -8.66 -3.10 -11.48
CA ARG A 33 -7.67 -2.05 -11.20
C ARG A 33 -8.22 -0.90 -10.34
N THR A 34 -9.53 -0.78 -10.23
CA THR A 34 -10.19 0.21 -9.36
C THR A 34 -10.35 -0.29 -7.92
N GLY A 35 -10.14 -1.59 -7.66
CA GLY A 35 -10.31 -2.19 -6.35
C GLY A 35 -11.76 -2.62 -6.02
N VAL A 36 -12.66 -2.66 -7.00
CA VAL A 36 -14.03 -3.17 -6.76
C VAL A 36 -14.05 -4.67 -6.49
N ALA A 37 -15.10 -5.13 -5.82
CA ALA A 37 -15.35 -6.55 -5.57
C ALA A 37 -15.52 -7.35 -6.88
N VAL A 38 -15.22 -8.65 -6.82
CA VAL A 38 -15.32 -9.59 -7.96
C VAL A 38 -16.70 -9.56 -8.63
N GLU A 39 -17.76 -9.51 -7.83
CA GLU A 39 -19.15 -9.44 -8.31
C GLU A 39 -19.36 -8.21 -9.21
N LEU A 40 -19.01 -7.03 -8.70
CA LEU A 40 -19.13 -5.76 -9.43
C LEU A 40 -18.22 -5.72 -10.66
N ALA A 41 -17.01 -6.28 -10.57
CA ALA A 41 -16.12 -6.38 -11.73
C ALA A 41 -16.73 -7.25 -12.84
N ALA A 42 -17.38 -8.37 -12.48
CA ALA A 42 -18.08 -9.23 -13.43
C ALA A 42 -19.29 -8.52 -14.06
N GLU A 43 -20.11 -7.85 -13.24
CA GLU A 43 -21.26 -7.07 -13.69
C GLU A 43 -20.84 -5.93 -14.65
N MET A 44 -19.80 -5.17 -14.31
CA MET A 44 -19.24 -4.12 -15.18
C MET A 44 -18.71 -4.66 -16.51
N ALA A 45 -18.26 -5.92 -16.53
CA ALA A 45 -17.81 -6.60 -17.74
C ALA A 45 -18.95 -7.30 -18.51
N GLY A 46 -20.18 -7.32 -17.97
CA GLY A 46 -21.33 -7.99 -18.58
C GLY A 46 -21.26 -9.52 -18.50
N VAL A 47 -20.57 -10.08 -17.52
CA VAL A 47 -20.46 -11.54 -17.29
C VAL A 47 -20.96 -11.92 -15.91
N SER A 48 -21.36 -13.18 -15.74
CA SER A 48 -21.73 -13.68 -14.41
C SER A 48 -20.52 -13.79 -13.50
N ARG A 49 -20.71 -13.57 -12.20
CA ARG A 49 -19.69 -13.83 -11.18
C ARG A 49 -19.15 -15.26 -11.25
N SER A 50 -20.01 -16.25 -11.50
CA SER A 50 -19.60 -17.65 -11.62
C SER A 50 -18.65 -17.88 -12.78
N SER A 51 -18.90 -17.27 -13.94
CA SER A 51 -18.00 -17.37 -15.10
C SER A 51 -16.64 -16.74 -14.78
N PHE A 52 -16.64 -15.54 -14.19
CA PHE A 52 -15.40 -14.87 -13.84
C PHE A 52 -14.59 -15.69 -12.82
N LEU A 53 -15.22 -16.22 -11.78
CA LEU A 53 -14.54 -17.06 -10.79
C LEU A 53 -14.01 -18.37 -11.39
N ALA A 54 -14.76 -19.02 -12.28
CA ALA A 54 -14.30 -20.22 -12.95
C ALA A 54 -13.05 -19.96 -13.80
N TRP A 55 -13.01 -18.85 -14.54
CA TRP A 55 -11.84 -18.44 -15.31
C TRP A 55 -10.63 -18.13 -14.41
N MET A 56 -10.85 -17.43 -13.31
CA MET A 56 -9.78 -17.14 -12.34
C MET A 56 -9.23 -18.41 -11.68
N ALA A 57 -10.09 -19.40 -11.39
CA ALA A 57 -9.66 -20.67 -10.83
C ALA A 57 -8.83 -21.49 -11.84
N ARG A 58 -9.28 -21.54 -13.10
CA ARG A 58 -8.54 -22.20 -14.19
C ARG A 58 -7.18 -21.56 -14.43
N GLY A 59 -7.15 -20.24 -14.57
CA GLY A 59 -5.89 -19.51 -14.78
C GLY A 59 -4.92 -19.64 -13.61
N ARG A 60 -5.42 -19.65 -12.37
CA ARG A 60 -4.60 -19.92 -11.18
C ARG A 60 -3.98 -21.32 -11.25
N ALA A 61 -4.80 -22.35 -11.50
CA ALA A 61 -4.33 -23.73 -11.53
C ALA A 61 -3.25 -23.93 -12.61
N GLU A 62 -3.42 -23.33 -13.79
CA GLU A 62 -2.42 -23.36 -14.86
C GLU A 62 -1.12 -22.66 -14.47
N VAL A 63 -1.19 -21.48 -13.82
CA VAL A 63 0.00 -20.78 -13.33
C VAL A 63 0.73 -21.60 -12.26
N GLU A 64 0.00 -22.17 -11.30
CA GLU A 64 0.57 -23.03 -10.24
C GLU A 64 1.22 -24.30 -10.83
N ALA A 65 0.60 -24.93 -11.82
CA ALA A 65 1.17 -26.10 -12.50
C ALA A 65 2.48 -25.76 -13.23
N ARG A 66 2.53 -24.61 -13.92
CA ARG A 66 3.77 -24.10 -14.56
C ARG A 66 4.87 -23.83 -13.54
N GLU A 67 4.54 -23.22 -12.40
CA GLU A 67 5.49 -22.97 -11.32
C GLU A 67 6.01 -24.29 -10.71
N ALA A 68 5.19 -25.34 -10.69
CA ALA A 68 5.59 -26.70 -10.31
C ALA A 68 6.42 -27.43 -11.39
N GLY A 69 6.62 -26.82 -12.56
CA GLY A 69 7.42 -27.36 -13.66
C GLY A 69 6.65 -28.27 -14.63
N GLU A 70 5.32 -28.24 -14.60
CA GLU A 70 4.49 -28.95 -15.58
C GLU A 70 4.47 -28.22 -16.94
N ASP A 71 4.23 -28.98 -18.02
CA ASP A 71 4.16 -28.43 -19.37
C ASP A 71 2.87 -27.58 -19.54
N PRO A 72 2.95 -26.37 -20.14
CA PRO A 72 1.78 -25.52 -20.34
C PRO A 72 0.67 -26.16 -21.18
N ASP A 73 -0.58 -26.07 -20.73
CA ASP A 73 -1.75 -26.45 -21.54
C ASP A 73 -2.17 -25.27 -22.44
N PRO A 74 -2.08 -25.41 -23.79
CA PRO A 74 -2.49 -24.34 -24.70
C PRO A 74 -3.98 -23.97 -24.61
N ASP A 75 -4.85 -24.86 -24.11
CA ASP A 75 -6.28 -24.58 -23.93
C ASP A 75 -6.55 -23.73 -22.67
N GLU A 76 -5.58 -23.64 -21.74
CA GLU A 76 -5.68 -22.85 -20.50
C GLU A 76 -4.97 -21.49 -20.58
N GLU A 77 -4.19 -21.25 -21.64
CA GLU A 77 -3.38 -20.04 -21.84
C GLU A 77 -4.22 -18.74 -21.73
N GLU A 78 -5.44 -18.72 -22.28
CA GLU A 78 -6.30 -17.53 -22.21
C GLU A 78 -6.73 -17.19 -20.78
N TYR A 79 -6.92 -18.21 -19.93
CA TYR A 79 -7.31 -18.02 -18.53
C TYR A 79 -6.11 -17.68 -17.66
N ALA A 80 -4.95 -18.30 -17.91
CA ALA A 80 -3.70 -17.94 -17.24
C ALA A 80 -3.32 -16.48 -17.51
N ALA A 81 -3.43 -16.04 -18.77
CA ALA A 81 -3.20 -14.64 -19.14
C ALA A 81 -4.18 -13.67 -18.46
N LEU A 82 -5.48 -13.99 -18.44
CA LEU A 82 -6.48 -13.19 -17.71
C LEU A 82 -6.16 -13.14 -16.21
N TYR A 83 -5.83 -14.29 -15.60
CA TYR A 83 -5.52 -14.40 -14.19
C TYR A 83 -4.36 -13.47 -13.79
N GLU A 84 -3.25 -13.51 -14.52
CA GLU A 84 -2.09 -12.68 -14.24
C GLU A 84 -2.36 -11.18 -14.46
N LYS A 85 -3.13 -10.83 -15.50
CA LYS A 85 -3.56 -9.43 -15.72
C LYS A 85 -4.44 -8.93 -14.57
N VAL A 86 -5.39 -9.75 -14.09
CA VAL A 86 -6.26 -9.39 -12.96
C VAL A 86 -5.48 -9.32 -11.65
N ARG A 87 -4.55 -10.25 -11.41
CA ARG A 87 -3.63 -10.24 -10.25
C ARG A 87 -2.82 -8.95 -10.21
N THR A 88 -2.21 -8.58 -11.34
CA THR A 88 -1.46 -7.33 -11.52
C THR A 88 -2.36 -6.10 -11.33
N ALA A 89 -3.58 -6.12 -11.85
CA ALA A 89 -4.54 -5.03 -11.69
C ALA A 89 -4.93 -4.81 -10.21
N ARG A 90 -5.15 -5.90 -9.46
CA ARG A 90 -5.42 -5.82 -8.01
C ARG A 90 -4.22 -5.31 -7.22
N ALA A 91 -3.01 -5.76 -7.56
CA ALA A 91 -1.78 -5.22 -6.97
C ALA A 91 -1.64 -3.70 -7.24
N THR A 92 -2.03 -3.25 -8.45
CA THR A 92 -2.06 -1.82 -8.78
C THR A 92 -3.06 -1.05 -7.90
N ALA A 93 -4.24 -1.62 -7.64
CA ALA A 93 -5.22 -1.01 -6.74
C ALA A 93 -4.68 -0.89 -5.31
N ALA A 94 -4.01 -1.93 -4.81
CA ALA A 94 -3.33 -1.91 -3.50
C ALA A 94 -2.26 -0.82 -3.42
N ALA A 95 -1.41 -0.73 -4.44
CA ALA A 95 -0.37 0.29 -4.51
C ALA A 95 -0.95 1.71 -4.49
N ARG A 96 -2.09 1.94 -5.13
CA ARG A 96 -2.80 3.24 -5.08
C ARG A 96 -3.30 3.57 -3.69
N ALA A 97 -3.92 2.62 -3.01
CA ALA A 97 -4.36 2.80 -1.62
C ALA A 97 -3.16 3.16 -0.71
N MET A 98 -2.04 2.43 -0.85
CA MET A 98 -0.82 2.72 -0.09
C MET A 98 -0.23 4.10 -0.41
N MET A 99 -0.21 4.49 -1.69
CA MET A 99 0.26 5.82 -2.11
C MET A 99 -0.59 6.95 -1.51
N ASN A 100 -1.90 6.77 -1.42
CA ASN A 100 -2.78 7.74 -0.77
C ASN A 100 -2.47 7.84 0.73
N ILE A 101 -2.34 6.71 1.44
CA ILE A 101 -1.96 6.70 2.87
C ILE A 101 -0.64 7.43 3.08
N ARG A 102 0.38 7.15 2.27
CA ARG A 102 1.68 7.82 2.35
C ARG A 102 1.58 9.33 2.12
N ARG A 103 0.79 9.76 1.11
CA ARG A 103 0.53 11.18 0.88
C ARG A 103 -0.12 11.86 2.09
N VAL A 104 -1.02 11.17 2.79
CA VAL A 104 -1.61 11.71 4.02
C VAL A 104 -0.58 11.78 5.15
N ALA A 105 0.26 10.76 5.30
CA ALA A 105 1.33 10.73 6.31
C ALA A 105 2.38 11.84 6.10
N ASP A 106 2.71 12.15 4.85
CA ASP A 106 3.68 13.20 4.49
C ASP A 106 3.13 14.63 4.63
N GLY A 107 1.93 14.81 5.20
CA GLY A 107 1.35 16.12 5.53
C GLY A 107 0.00 16.41 4.91
N GLY A 108 -0.58 15.50 4.13
CA GLY A 108 -1.93 15.67 3.57
C GLY A 108 -1.98 16.59 2.35
N ILE A 109 -3.18 17.06 2.01
CA ILE A 109 -3.39 17.95 0.87
C ILE A 109 -3.42 19.38 1.40
N VAL A 110 -2.59 20.26 0.82
CA VAL A 110 -2.67 21.71 1.09
C VAL A 110 -4.03 22.20 0.60
N THR A 111 -4.86 22.62 1.54
CA THR A 111 -6.22 23.09 1.29
C THR A 111 -6.28 24.60 1.11
N LYS A 112 -5.36 25.34 1.74
CA LYS A 112 -5.28 26.79 1.59
C LYS A 112 -3.84 27.24 1.81
N VAL A 113 -3.38 28.17 0.98
CA VAL A 113 -2.12 28.89 1.18
C VAL A 113 -2.47 30.34 1.45
N THR A 114 -2.03 30.87 2.59
CA THR A 114 -2.20 32.27 2.97
C THR A 114 -0.84 32.93 3.00
N THR A 115 -0.59 33.82 2.05
CA THR A 115 0.64 34.63 2.00
C THR A 115 0.35 36.01 2.59
N ARG A 116 1.04 36.36 3.66
CA ARG A 116 0.98 37.69 4.29
C ARG A 116 2.31 38.38 4.10
N ARG A 117 2.28 39.59 3.53
CA ARG A 117 3.43 40.48 3.50
C ARG A 117 3.25 41.54 4.56
N PHE A 118 4.22 41.67 5.45
CA PHE A 118 4.23 42.72 6.46
C PHE A 118 5.64 43.30 6.56
N ARG A 119 5.72 44.53 7.08
CA ARG A 119 6.99 45.19 7.33
C ARG A 119 7.40 44.86 8.76
N ASP A 120 8.60 44.32 8.92
CA ASP A 120 9.20 44.07 10.23
C ASP A 120 9.48 45.43 10.91
N SER A 121 8.97 45.63 12.12
CA SER A 121 9.07 46.88 12.88
C SER A 121 10.48 47.14 13.42
N VAL A 122 11.32 46.11 13.53
CA VAL A 122 12.69 46.23 14.04
C VAL A 122 13.68 46.50 12.91
N THR A 123 13.51 45.82 11.77
CA THR A 123 14.47 45.87 10.64
C THR A 123 14.00 46.77 9.49
N GLY A 124 12.70 47.05 9.39
CA GLY A 124 12.08 47.81 8.30
C GLY A 124 11.95 47.04 6.98
N GLU A 125 12.40 45.78 6.95
CA GLU A 125 12.33 44.90 5.79
C GLU A 125 10.90 44.41 5.54
N ILE A 126 10.55 44.16 4.28
CA ILE A 126 9.28 43.53 3.93
C ILE A 126 9.47 42.02 4.02
N VAL A 127 8.86 41.41 5.03
CA VAL A 127 8.86 39.97 5.25
C VAL A 127 7.61 39.37 4.63
N GLU A 128 7.78 38.27 3.91
CA GLU A 128 6.70 37.45 3.36
C GLU A 128 6.57 36.18 4.20
N GLU A 129 5.45 36.04 4.90
CA GLU A 129 5.08 34.86 5.65
C GLU A 129 4.07 34.05 4.84
N THR A 130 4.33 32.76 4.65
CA THR A 130 3.41 31.85 3.98
C THR A 130 2.96 30.78 4.98
N VAL A 131 1.64 30.73 5.24
CA VAL A 131 0.99 29.72 6.09
C VAL A 131 0.19 28.77 5.20
N GLU A 132 0.43 27.47 5.34
CA GLU A 132 -0.30 26.43 4.62
C GLU A 132 -1.26 25.70 5.55
N ASP A 133 -2.57 25.78 5.28
CA ASP A 133 -3.56 24.94 5.94
C ASP A 133 -3.66 23.61 5.19
N ARG A 134 -3.37 22.51 5.87
CA ARG A 134 -3.44 21.16 5.31
C ARG A 134 -4.61 20.39 5.88
N THR A 135 -5.39 19.76 5.00
CA THR A 135 -6.42 18.79 5.39
C THR A 135 -5.92 17.40 5.05
N SER A 136 -5.90 16.52 6.04
CA SER A 136 -5.61 15.10 5.84
C SER A 136 -6.83 14.44 5.19
N PRO A 137 -6.74 13.86 3.99
CA PRO A 137 -7.75 12.92 3.49
C PRO A 137 -7.96 11.80 4.51
N ASP A 138 -9.18 11.25 4.60
CA ASP A 138 -9.41 10.10 5.49
C ASP A 138 -8.72 8.85 4.93
N TRP A 139 -7.49 8.61 5.39
CA TRP A 139 -6.67 7.46 5.01
C TRP A 139 -7.25 6.13 5.47
N ARG A 140 -8.21 6.14 6.42
CA ARG A 140 -8.77 4.92 7.02
C ARG A 140 -9.53 4.08 6.01
N ALA A 141 -10.15 4.69 5.00
CA ALA A 141 -10.84 3.96 3.94
C ALA A 141 -9.86 3.11 3.11
N ASP A 142 -8.71 3.67 2.75
CA ASP A 142 -7.65 2.97 2.02
C ASP A 142 -7.00 1.89 2.91
N ALA A 143 -6.78 2.17 4.20
CA ALA A 143 -6.26 1.17 5.14
C ALA A 143 -7.22 -0.01 5.34
N TRP A 144 -8.51 0.27 5.49
CA TRP A 144 -9.56 -0.74 5.60
C TRP A 144 -9.67 -1.60 4.33
N TYR A 145 -9.54 -0.98 3.15
CA TYR A 145 -9.47 -1.71 1.89
C TYR A 145 -8.28 -2.69 1.87
N LEU A 146 -7.08 -2.23 2.24
CA LEU A 146 -5.87 -3.05 2.29
C LEU A 146 -6.00 -4.23 3.27
N GLU A 147 -6.50 -4.00 4.48
CA GLU A 147 -6.72 -5.06 5.48
C GLU A 147 -7.60 -6.20 4.95
N ARG A 148 -8.60 -5.88 4.13
CA ARG A 148 -9.58 -6.84 3.62
C ARG A 148 -9.13 -7.56 2.35
N GLN A 149 -8.58 -6.82 1.40
CA GLN A 149 -8.19 -7.39 0.10
C GLN A 149 -6.81 -8.05 0.14
N HIS A 150 -5.93 -7.61 1.04
CA HIS A 150 -4.56 -8.05 1.14
C HIS A 150 -4.25 -8.49 2.59
N ARG A 151 -5.16 -9.30 3.16
CA ARG A 151 -5.08 -9.76 4.56
C ARG A 151 -3.75 -10.44 4.90
N GLU A 152 -3.17 -11.18 3.97
CA GLU A 152 -1.87 -11.84 4.16
C GLU A 152 -0.73 -10.84 4.47
N HIS A 153 -0.84 -9.60 3.98
CA HIS A 153 0.18 -8.57 4.19
C HIS A 153 -0.21 -7.50 5.22
N TYR A 154 -1.51 -7.16 5.30
CA TYR A 154 -2.01 -6.04 6.12
C TYR A 154 -3.03 -6.47 7.18
N GLY A 155 -3.45 -7.72 7.18
CA GLY A 155 -4.35 -8.26 8.18
C GLY A 155 -3.63 -8.53 9.50
N LYS A 156 -4.40 -8.66 10.58
CA LYS A 156 -3.86 -9.02 11.91
C LYS A 156 -3.10 -10.34 11.90
N ASP A 157 -3.47 -11.25 11.01
CA ASP A 157 -2.82 -12.55 10.82
C ASP A 157 -1.42 -12.41 10.20
N ALA A 158 -1.15 -11.35 9.42
CA ALA A 158 0.17 -11.05 8.84
C ALA A 158 1.23 -10.77 9.92
N VAL A 159 0.82 -10.15 11.03
CA VAL A 159 1.68 -9.87 12.19
C VAL A 159 2.14 -11.17 12.86
N VAL A 160 1.36 -12.25 12.75
CA VAL A 160 1.71 -13.57 13.32
C VAL A 160 2.73 -14.32 12.46
N ALA A 161 2.79 -14.04 11.15
CA ALA A 161 3.74 -14.64 10.21
C ALA A 161 5.13 -13.96 10.21
N VAL A 162 5.29 -12.83 10.91
CA VAL A 162 6.63 -12.36 11.31
C VAL A 162 7.11 -13.31 12.39
N GLU A 163 7.55 -14.50 11.97
CA GLU A 163 8.34 -15.36 12.85
C GLU A 163 9.47 -14.51 13.40
N ILE A 164 9.59 -14.56 14.71
CA ILE A 164 10.74 -14.12 15.49
C ILE A 164 11.90 -15.04 15.07
N ASN A 165 12.35 -14.94 13.83
CA ASN A 165 13.71 -15.27 13.48
C ASN A 165 14.52 -14.17 14.11
N GLY A 166 14.79 -14.38 15.41
CA GLY A 166 15.65 -13.55 16.21
C GLY A 166 16.86 -13.20 15.37
N LEU A 167 17.08 -11.89 15.23
CA LEU A 167 18.39 -11.28 15.13
C LEU A 167 19.44 -12.25 14.57
N GLY A 168 19.51 -12.33 13.24
CA GLY A 168 20.29 -13.33 12.52
C GLY A 168 21.64 -13.59 13.17
N ASP A 169 21.85 -14.83 13.60
CA ASP A 169 23.12 -15.48 13.88
C ASP A 169 24.21 -14.56 14.49
N VAL A 170 23.83 -13.73 15.47
CA VAL A 170 24.83 -13.14 16.35
C VAL A 170 25.32 -14.31 17.19
N PRO A 171 26.60 -14.70 17.09
CA PRO A 171 27.11 -15.76 17.93
C PRO A 171 26.87 -15.30 19.37
N VAL A 172 26.00 -16.02 20.07
CA VAL A 172 25.80 -15.85 21.50
C VAL A 172 27.07 -16.41 22.13
N GLY A 173 28.11 -15.58 22.16
CA GLY A 173 29.29 -15.84 22.95
C GLY A 173 28.84 -16.06 24.40
N PRO A 174 29.49 -16.95 25.16
CA PRO A 174 29.17 -17.18 26.56
C PRO A 174 29.74 -16.02 27.38
N GLU A 175 29.29 -14.81 27.12
CA GLU A 175 29.53 -13.68 28.01
C GLU A 175 28.22 -12.91 28.08
N GLU A 176 27.48 -13.21 29.15
CA GLU A 176 26.44 -12.34 29.69
C GLU A 176 27.08 -10.97 29.88
N GLN A 177 26.90 -10.09 28.89
CA GLN A 177 27.40 -8.73 28.95
C GLN A 177 26.49 -8.04 29.96
N VAL A 178 26.89 -8.11 31.24
CA VAL A 178 26.17 -7.49 32.35
C VAL A 178 26.20 -5.99 32.10
N VAL A 179 25.12 -5.48 31.52
CA VAL A 179 24.93 -4.05 31.35
C VAL A 179 24.73 -3.48 32.75
N ASP A 180 25.67 -2.64 33.19
CA ASP A 180 25.53 -1.90 34.43
C ASP A 180 24.44 -0.82 34.24
N LEU A 181 23.22 -1.21 34.61
CA LEU A 181 22.05 -0.33 34.54
C LEU A 181 22.21 0.91 35.42
N ALA A 182 23.00 0.85 36.49
CA ALA A 182 23.26 2.00 37.35
C ALA A 182 24.18 3.01 36.67
N ALA A 183 25.27 2.53 36.03
CA ALA A 183 26.16 3.39 35.25
C ALA A 183 25.45 4.02 34.03
N LEU A 184 24.54 3.27 33.39
CA LEU A 184 23.72 3.80 32.30
C LEU A 184 22.76 4.89 32.80
N ALA A 185 22.08 4.65 33.93
CA ALA A 185 21.18 5.61 34.54
C ALA A 185 21.91 6.90 34.92
N GLU A 186 23.10 6.81 35.49
CA GLU A 186 23.91 7.97 35.89
C GLU A 186 24.39 8.81 34.68
N ARG A 187 24.68 8.16 33.55
CA ARG A 187 24.99 8.86 32.28
C ARG A 187 23.76 9.56 31.72
N LEU A 188 22.60 8.92 31.76
CA LEU A 188 21.33 9.47 31.30
C LEU A 188 20.94 10.70 32.12
N ASP A 189 21.05 10.60 33.45
CA ASP A 189 20.79 11.68 34.40
C ASP A 189 21.65 12.90 34.10
N ARG A 190 22.97 12.72 33.95
CA ARG A 190 23.89 13.80 33.54
C ARG A 190 23.52 14.45 32.21
N SER A 191 23.01 13.67 31.25
CA SER A 191 22.64 14.19 29.93
C SER A 191 21.30 14.92 29.92
N LEU A 192 20.34 14.48 30.74
CA LEU A 192 19.00 15.07 30.85
C LEU A 192 19.04 16.41 31.58
N PHE A 193 19.88 16.55 32.61
CA PHE A 193 20.04 17.79 33.36
C PHE A 193 20.99 18.81 32.72
N ALA A 194 21.65 18.48 31.60
CA ALA A 194 22.47 19.42 30.84
C ALA A 194 21.65 20.28 29.85
N VAL A 195 20.36 19.98 29.68
CA VAL A 195 19.45 20.77 28.84
C VAL A 195 18.80 21.84 29.71
N GLU A 196 19.40 23.03 29.77
CA GLU A 196 18.73 24.21 30.34
C GLU A 196 17.68 24.70 29.34
N TYR A 197 16.41 24.53 29.71
CA TYR A 197 15.32 25.22 29.03
C TYR A 197 15.32 26.69 29.46
N PRO A 198 15.10 27.64 28.54
CA PRO A 198 14.95 29.04 28.92
C PRO A 198 13.82 29.16 29.96
N PRO A 199 14.01 29.94 31.05
CA PRO A 199 13.16 29.92 32.24
C PRO A 199 11.72 30.38 32.01
N GLN A 200 11.39 30.86 30.80
CA GLN A 200 10.07 31.35 30.44
C GLN A 200 9.04 30.23 30.16
N LEU A 201 9.41 28.95 30.23
CA LEU A 201 8.52 27.83 29.89
C LEU A 201 8.01 27.01 31.09
N GLU A 202 8.44 27.31 32.32
CA GLU A 202 8.11 26.47 33.48
C GLU A 202 6.71 26.70 34.08
N ASN A 203 6.05 27.83 33.81
CA ASN A 203 4.74 28.14 34.42
C ASN A 203 3.53 27.74 33.57
N GLY A 204 3.72 27.16 32.38
CA GLY A 204 2.61 26.84 31.48
C GLY A 204 1.83 28.06 30.98
N ASP A 205 2.35 29.28 31.22
CA ASP A 205 1.81 30.51 30.65
C ASP A 205 2.16 30.53 29.16
N VAL A 206 1.11 30.54 28.33
CA VAL A 206 1.24 30.93 26.93
C VAL A 206 1.71 32.39 26.95
N VAL A 207 2.92 32.66 26.46
CA VAL A 207 3.38 34.02 26.24
C VAL A 207 2.48 34.63 25.17
N ASP A 208 1.53 35.46 25.58
CA ASP A 208 0.87 36.40 24.70
C ASP A 208 1.96 37.28 24.10
N ALA A 209 2.24 37.06 22.82
CA ALA A 209 3.10 37.95 22.07
C ALA A 209 2.36 39.27 21.91
N GLU A 210 2.62 40.22 22.81
CA GLU A 210 2.20 41.60 22.63
C GLU A 210 2.80 42.12 21.32
N VAL A 211 1.92 42.43 20.37
CA VAL A 211 2.20 43.29 19.24
C VAL A 211 2.51 44.66 19.82
N VAL A 212 3.78 44.96 20.02
CA VAL A 212 4.22 46.33 20.37
C VAL A 212 4.11 47.15 19.10
N ASP A 213 3.10 48.02 19.06
CA ASP A 213 3.01 49.10 18.08
C ASP A 213 4.24 50.00 18.21
N GLY A 214 5.10 49.96 17.20
CA GLY A 214 6.29 50.80 17.03
C GLY A 214 6.68 50.86 15.57
#